data_AF-A0A4R6PNT4-F1
#
_entry.id   AF-A0A4R6PNT4-F1
#
_cell.length_a   1.000
_cell.length_b   1.000
_cell.length_c   1.000
_cell.angle_alpha   90.00
_cell.angle_beta   90.00
_cell.angle_gamma   90.00
#
_symmetry.space_group_name_H-M   'P 1'
#
loop_
_entity.id
_entity.type
_entity.pdbx_description
1 polymer ?
#
loop_
_entity_poly.entity_id
_entity_poly.type
_entity_poly.pdbx_seq_one_letter_code
_entity_poly.pdbx_strand_id
1 'polypeptide(L)'
;MADKVEFDEHLFRGAAAKTGHVNDRVTSIMDTLKASVESHHGCWGHDTIGTTFANGQDGSGGYIKSSKLLTDNGDAVADGFANMSQSQVETAEFLHNMELDNRYGLR
;
A
#
# COMPACT_ATOMS: atom_id res chain seq x y z
N MET A 1 11.20 -36.56 14.72
CA MET A 1 11.83 -35.28 15.07
C MET A 1 11.53 -34.37 13.90
N ALA A 2 10.59 -33.43 14.06
CA ALA A 2 10.30 -32.48 12.99
C ALA A 2 11.59 -31.71 12.69
N ASP A 3 11.90 -31.54 11.40
CA ASP A 3 13.00 -30.68 10.96
C ASP A 3 12.92 -29.37 11.74
N LYS A 4 14.00 -29.04 12.47
CA LYS A 4 14.09 -27.76 13.14
C LYS A 4 14.08 -26.72 12.03
N VAL A 5 12.93 -26.10 11.81
CA VAL A 5 12.88 -24.86 11.06
C VAL A 5 13.83 -23.92 11.80
N GLU A 6 14.98 -23.64 11.19
CA GLU A 6 15.94 -22.67 11.70
C GLU A 6 15.27 -21.30 11.52
N PHE A 7 14.48 -20.93 12.52
CA PHE A 7 13.63 -19.75 12.49
C PHE A 7 14.47 -18.55 12.92
N ASP A 8 14.92 -17.78 11.94
CA ASP A 8 15.69 -16.57 12.20
C ASP A 8 14.73 -15.37 12.31
N GLU A 9 14.31 -15.07 13.54
CA GLU A 9 13.50 -13.90 13.87
C GLU A 9 14.08 -12.60 13.27
N HIS A 10 15.40 -12.48 13.18
CA HIS A 10 16.05 -11.33 12.58
C HIS A 10 15.77 -11.22 11.07
N LEU A 11 15.64 -12.34 10.35
CA LEU A 11 15.27 -12.32 8.94
C LEU A 11 13.83 -11.84 8.74
N PHE A 12 12.90 -12.24 9.63
CA PHE A 12 11.51 -11.77 9.56
C PHE A 12 11.37 -10.29 9.92
N ARG A 13 12.05 -9.83 10.98
CA ARG A 13 12.09 -8.39 11.30
C ARG A 13 12.75 -7.57 10.18
N GLY A 14 13.81 -8.11 9.57
CA GLY A 14 14.47 -7.49 8.43
C GLY A 14 13.58 -7.44 7.17
N ALA A 15 12.79 -8.48 6.93
CA ALA A 15 11.80 -8.50 5.86
C ALA A 15 10.68 -7.48 6.11
N ALA A 16 10.14 -7.45 7.33
CA ALA A 16 9.12 -6.46 7.74
C ALA A 16 9.61 -5.03 7.55
N ALA A 17 10.84 -4.71 7.96
CA ALA A 17 11.42 -3.38 7.76
C ALA A 17 11.55 -3.01 6.26
N LYS A 18 11.96 -3.97 5.41
CA LYS A 18 12.05 -3.75 3.97
C LYS A 18 10.67 -3.57 3.32
N THR A 19 9.67 -4.35 3.73
CA THR A 19 8.30 -4.24 3.24
C THR A 19 7.65 -2.93 3.70
N GLY A 20 7.89 -2.49 4.93
CA GLY A 20 7.49 -1.17 5.42
C GLY A 20 8.09 -0.05 4.58
N HIS A 21 9.39 -0.10 4.29
CA HIS A 21 10.04 0.91 3.44
C HIS A 21 9.51 0.91 1.99
N VAL A 22 9.08 -0.23 1.46
CA VAL A 22 8.38 -0.29 0.16
C VAL A 22 7.00 0.36 0.26
N ASN A 23 6.26 0.10 1.33
CA ASN A 23 4.97 0.74 1.59
C ASN A 23 5.12 2.27 1.65
N ASP A 24 6.06 2.80 2.43
CA ASP A 24 6.32 4.25 2.54
C ASP A 24 6.56 4.90 1.17
N ARG A 25 7.34 4.23 0.31
CA ARG A 25 7.61 4.69 -1.06
C ARG A 25 6.37 4.66 -1.93
N VAL A 26 5.57 3.61 -1.86
CA VAL A 26 4.31 3.51 -2.61
C VAL A 26 3.37 4.63 -2.19
N THR A 27 3.18 4.83 -0.88
CA THR A 27 2.37 5.91 -0.31
C THR A 27 2.86 7.27 -0.81
N SER A 28 4.16 7.54 -0.76
CA SER A 28 4.72 8.81 -1.25
C SER A 28 4.49 9.06 -2.75
N ILE A 29 4.58 8.03 -3.59
CA ILE A 29 4.27 8.14 -5.03
C ILE A 29 2.78 8.43 -5.23
N MET A 30 1.91 7.76 -4.48
CA MET A 30 0.45 7.98 -4.55
C MET A 30 0.06 9.38 -4.08
N ASP A 31 0.66 9.87 -3.01
CA ASP A 31 0.46 11.25 -2.52
C ASP A 31 0.89 12.28 -3.57
N THR A 32 2.03 12.04 -4.22
CA THR A 32 2.51 12.89 -5.32
C THR A 32 1.55 12.88 -6.51
N LEU A 33 1.03 11.70 -6.86
CA LEU A 33 0.05 11.55 -7.94
C LEU A 33 -1.26 12.29 -7.61
N LYS A 34 -1.78 12.13 -6.39
CA LYS A 34 -2.99 12.82 -5.91
C LYS A 34 -2.81 14.33 -5.96
N ALA A 35 -1.72 14.85 -5.42
CA ALA A 35 -1.43 16.28 -5.43
C ALA A 35 -1.34 16.83 -6.86
N SER A 36 -0.70 16.08 -7.77
CA SER A 36 -0.60 16.45 -9.18
C SER A 36 -1.96 16.50 -9.87
N VAL A 37 -2.81 15.49 -9.64
CA VAL A 37 -4.18 15.42 -10.16
C VAL A 37 -5.03 16.58 -9.66
N GLU A 38 -5.01 16.84 -8.36
CA GLU A 38 -5.79 17.92 -7.75
C GLU A 38 -5.35 19.29 -8.26
N SER A 39 -4.05 19.49 -8.47
CA SER A 39 -3.51 20.77 -8.96
C SER A 39 -4.00 21.15 -10.37
N HIS A 40 -4.40 20.17 -11.18
CA HIS A 40 -4.90 20.40 -12.54
C HIS A 40 -6.42 20.38 -12.63
N HIS A 41 -7.13 20.20 -11.51
CA HIS A 41 -8.58 20.07 -11.53
C HIS A 41 -9.25 21.41 -11.88
N GLY A 42 -10.02 21.43 -12.97
CA GLY A 42 -10.86 22.59 -13.34
C GLY A 42 -10.19 23.67 -14.19
N CYS A 43 -8.95 23.45 -14.66
CA CYS A 43 -8.24 24.44 -15.51
C CYS A 43 -8.62 24.40 -17.00
N TRP A 44 -9.59 23.56 -17.41
CA TRP A 44 -9.87 23.24 -18.81
C TRP A 44 -10.93 24.13 -19.48
N GLY A 45 -11.50 25.09 -18.76
CA GLY A 45 -12.55 25.98 -19.27
C GLY A 45 -13.94 25.35 -19.28
N HIS A 46 -14.95 26.17 -19.52
CA HIS A 46 -16.37 25.79 -19.55
C HIS A 46 -16.91 25.62 -20.97
N ASP A 47 -16.04 25.56 -21.98
CA ASP A 47 -16.45 25.32 -23.35
C ASP A 47 -16.74 23.82 -23.58
N THR A 48 -17.24 23.48 -24.77
CA THR A 48 -17.57 22.10 -25.12
C THR A 48 -16.35 21.18 -25.00
N ILE A 49 -15.15 21.68 -25.34
CA ILE A 49 -13.91 20.91 -25.26
C ILE A 49 -13.54 20.65 -23.79
N GLY A 50 -13.48 21.70 -22.96
CA GLY A 50 -13.18 21.57 -21.53
C GLY A 50 -14.16 20.68 -20.78
N THR A 51 -15.46 20.83 -21.08
CA THR A 51 -16.52 19.99 -20.49
C THR A 51 -16.38 18.53 -20.91
N THR A 52 -16.09 18.27 -22.19
CA THR A 52 -15.87 16.91 -22.72
C THR A 52 -14.58 16.30 -22.16
N PHE A 53 -13.53 17.09 -21.97
CA PHE A 53 -12.30 16.63 -21.33
C PHE A 53 -12.52 16.26 -19.86
N ALA A 54 -13.20 17.12 -19.11
CA ALA A 54 -13.47 16.92 -17.69
C ALA A 54 -14.36 15.70 -17.43
N ASN A 55 -15.48 15.61 -18.16
CA ASN A 55 -16.55 14.64 -17.88
C ASN A 55 -16.57 13.45 -18.84
N GLY A 56 -15.98 13.58 -20.03
CA GLY A 56 -16.09 12.63 -21.13
C GLY A 56 -17.29 12.96 -22.03
N GLN A 57 -17.28 12.41 -23.24
CA GLN A 57 -18.27 12.71 -24.28
C GLN A 57 -19.71 12.34 -23.88
N ASP A 58 -19.86 11.25 -23.10
CA ASP A 58 -21.14 10.78 -22.54
C ASP A 58 -21.24 11.00 -21.03
N GLY A 59 -20.48 11.93 -20.46
CA GLY A 59 -20.35 12.08 -19.01
C GLY A 59 -19.66 10.88 -18.32
N SER A 60 -18.98 10.04 -19.11
CA SER A 60 -18.19 8.92 -18.62
C SER A 60 -16.79 8.92 -19.24
N GLY A 61 -15.79 8.54 -18.44
CA GLY A 61 -14.40 8.39 -18.90
C GLY A 61 -13.59 9.68 -19.01
N GLY A 62 -14.15 10.84 -18.64
CA GLY A 62 -13.39 12.10 -18.57
C GLY A 62 -12.29 12.08 -17.51
N TYR A 63 -11.45 13.13 -17.53
CA TYR A 63 -10.32 13.29 -16.62
C TYR A 63 -10.72 13.10 -15.15
N ILE A 64 -11.84 13.69 -14.71
CA ILE A 64 -12.27 13.63 -13.31
C ILE A 64 -12.50 12.18 -12.87
N LYS A 65 -13.19 11.39 -13.69
CA LYS A 65 -13.50 9.99 -13.37
C LYS A 65 -12.25 9.13 -13.44
N SER A 66 -11.43 9.31 -14.48
CA SER A 66 -10.22 8.53 -14.70
C SER A 66 -9.16 8.79 -13.64
N SER A 67 -8.99 10.06 -13.25
CA SER A 67 -8.05 10.44 -12.20
C SER A 67 -8.49 9.93 -10.83
N LYS A 68 -9.79 10.02 -10.49
CA LYS A 68 -10.34 9.38 -9.30
C LYS A 68 -10.10 7.87 -9.28
N LEU A 69 -10.34 7.18 -10.39
CA LEU A 69 -10.13 5.74 -10.48
C LEU A 69 -8.64 5.37 -10.28
N LEU A 70 -7.73 6.19 -10.80
CA LEU A 70 -6.30 6.03 -10.59
C LEU A 70 -5.91 6.22 -9.12
N THR A 71 -6.42 7.26 -8.46
CA THR A 71 -6.12 7.51 -7.04
C THR A 71 -6.72 6.43 -6.13
N ASP A 72 -7.96 5.98 -6.40
CA ASP A 72 -8.64 4.95 -5.62
C ASP A 72 -7.90 3.59 -5.77
N ASN A 73 -7.48 3.23 -6.98
CA ASN A 73 -6.66 2.02 -7.20
C ASN A 73 -5.28 2.14 -6.55
N GLY A 74 -4.70 3.34 -6.56
CA GLY A 74 -3.44 3.64 -5.89
C GLY A 74 -3.50 3.39 -4.39
N ASP A 75 -4.59 3.84 -3.76
CA ASP A 75 -4.84 3.62 -2.33
C ASP A 75 -5.00 2.14 -2.00
N ALA A 76 -5.75 1.39 -2.81
CA ALA A 76 -5.89 -0.05 -2.63
C ALA A 76 -4.52 -0.79 -2.69
N VAL A 77 -3.61 -0.34 -3.55
CA VAL A 77 -2.25 -0.89 -3.62
C VAL A 77 -1.43 -0.52 -2.38
N ALA A 78 -1.49 0.74 -1.95
CA ALA A 78 -0.81 1.20 -0.74
C ALA A 78 -1.28 0.41 0.50
N ASP A 79 -2.59 0.25 0.67
CA ASP A 79 -3.20 -0.53 1.75
C ASP A 79 -2.76 -2.00 1.71
N GLY A 80 -2.67 -2.59 0.51
CA GLY A 80 -2.16 -3.95 0.33
C GLY A 80 -0.73 -4.12 0.85
N PHE A 81 0.15 -3.17 0.56
CA PHE A 81 1.52 -3.19 1.07
C PHE A 81 1.60 -2.94 2.58
N ALA A 82 0.74 -2.07 3.13
CA ALA A 82 0.67 -1.82 4.56
C ALA A 82 0.26 -3.09 5.32
N ASN A 83 -0.80 -3.76 4.85
CA ASN A 83 -1.29 -5.02 5.41
C ASN A 83 -0.23 -6.13 5.34
N MET A 84 0.54 -6.19 4.25
CA MET A 84 1.62 -7.17 4.10
C MET A 84 2.76 -6.88 5.09
N SER A 85 3.14 -5.61 5.27
CA SER A 85 4.13 -5.21 6.27
C SER A 85 3.69 -5.60 7.68
N GLN A 86 2.45 -5.28 8.03
CA GLN A 86 1.89 -5.59 9.34
C GLN A 86 1.84 -7.10 9.60
N SER A 87 1.36 -7.88 8.64
CA SER A 87 1.32 -9.35 8.75
C SER A 87 2.70 -9.95 9.00
N GLN A 88 3.76 -9.40 8.39
CA GLN A 88 5.14 -9.85 8.63
C GLN A 88 5.63 -9.52 10.05
N VAL A 89 5.26 -8.35 10.58
CA VAL A 89 5.55 -7.98 11.97
C VAL A 89 4.84 -8.92 12.94
N GLU A 90 3.53 -9.12 12.76
CA GLU A 90 2.73 -10.01 13.61
C GLU A 90 3.24 -11.44 13.58
N THR A 91 3.65 -11.92 12.40
CA THR A 91 4.28 -13.25 12.27
C THR A 91 5.58 -13.30 13.06
N ALA A 92 6.45 -12.29 12.95
CA ALA A 92 7.71 -12.23 13.70
C ALA A 92 7.48 -12.26 15.22
N GLU A 93 6.49 -11.50 15.71
CA GLU A 93 6.13 -11.47 17.13
C GLU A 93 5.56 -12.81 17.61
N PHE A 94 4.67 -13.42 16.82
CA PHE A 94 4.10 -14.74 17.13
C PHE A 94 5.21 -15.79 17.30
N LEU A 95 6.17 -15.80 16.39
CA LEU A 95 7.30 -16.74 16.41
C LEU A 95 8.23 -16.49 17.59
N HIS A 96 8.54 -15.23 17.90
CA HIS A 96 9.32 -14.86 19.07
C HIS A 96 8.67 -15.38 20.36
N ASN A 97 7.36 -15.21 20.50
CA ASN A 97 6.62 -15.68 21.66
C ASN A 97 6.64 -17.21 21.77
N MET A 98 6.50 -17.94 20.66
CA MET A 98 6.64 -19.41 20.68
C MET A 98 8.04 -19.86 21.12
N GLU A 99 9.10 -19.18 20.68
CA GLU A 99 10.48 -19.49 21.10
C GLU A 99 10.67 -19.27 22.60
N LEU A 100 10.14 -18.16 23.14
CA LEU A 100 10.17 -17.89 24.58
C LEU A 100 9.38 -18.96 25.36
N ASP A 101 8.18 -19.29 24.92
CA ASP A 101 7.34 -20.31 25.57
C ASP A 101 8.00 -21.69 25.53
N ASN A 102 8.61 -22.08 24.40
CA ASN A 102 9.38 -23.31 24.32
C ASN A 102 10.61 -23.30 25.25
N ARG A 103 11.29 -22.16 25.37
CA ARG A 103 12.47 -21.99 26.24
C ARG A 103 12.10 -22.02 27.74
N TYR A 104 10.97 -21.45 28.13
CA TYR A 104 10.53 -21.40 29.53
C TYR A 104 9.62 -22.56 29.95
N GLY A 105 8.99 -23.24 28.99
CA GLY A 105 8.11 -24.40 29.19
C GLY A 105 8.85 -25.74 29.29
N LEU A 106 10.13 -25.80 28.92
CA LEU A 106 11.01 -26.93 29.23
C LEU A 106 11.47 -26.84 30.71
N ARG A 107 10.58 -27.24 31.62
CA ARG A 107 10.91 -27.62 33.01
C ARG A 107 10.52 -29.06 33.25
#